data_AF-A0A099F3D0-F1
#
_entry.id   AF-A0A099F3D0-F1
#
_cell.length_a   1.000
_cell.length_b   1.000
_cell.length_c   1.000
_cell.angle_alpha   90.00
_cell.angle_beta   90.00
_cell.angle_gamma   90.00
#
_symmetry.space_group_name_H-M   'P 1'
#
loop_
_entity.id
_entity.type
_entity.pdbx_description
1 polymer ?
#
loop_
_entity_poly.entity_id
_entity_poly.type
_entity_poly.pdbx_seq_one_letter_code
_entity_poly.pdbx_strand_id
1 'polypeptide(L)' 'MMEFGKYAVPVLAAWGISLALLAGLVAQTLAAAARARRALEEVERRG' A
#
# COMPACT_ATOMS: atom_id res chain seq x y z
N MET A 1 -19.20 5.75 -33.66
CA MET A 1 -18.15 6.39 -32.85
C MET A 1 -17.61 5.34 -31.90
N MET A 2 -16.29 5.19 -31.75
CA MET A 2 -15.77 4.23 -30.77
C MET A 2 -16.18 4.71 -29.36
N GLU A 3 -17.05 3.94 -28.70
CA GLU A 3 -17.59 4.19 -27.36
C GLU A 3 -16.53 3.98 -26.28
N PHE A 4 -15.42 4.72 -26.32
CA PHE A 4 -14.35 4.63 -25.34
C PHE A 4 -14.72 5.34 -24.02
N GLY A 5 -15.63 6.32 -24.07
CA GLY A 5 -16.07 7.08 -22.91
C GLY A 5 -16.74 6.22 -21.83
N LYS A 6 -17.54 5.21 -22.20
CA LYS A 6 -18.25 4.35 -21.23
C LYS A 6 -17.31 3.51 -20.35
N TYR A 7 -16.10 3.23 -20.81
CA TYR A 7 -15.14 2.40 -20.07
C TYR A 7 -14.11 3.23 -19.32
N ALA A 8 -13.98 4.52 -19.62
CA ALA A 8 -12.98 5.37 -18.98
C ALA A 8 -13.14 5.38 -17.45
N VAL A 9 -14.36 5.59 -16.95
CA VAL A 9 -14.61 5.63 -15.50
C VAL A 9 -14.35 4.27 -14.83
N PRO A 10 -14.93 3.14 -15.29
CA PRO A 10 -14.65 1.84 -14.70
C PRO A 10 -13.16 1.45 -14.75
N VAL A 11 -12.46 1.72 -15.85
CA VAL A 11 -11.04 1.40 -15.99
C VAL A 11 -10.20 2.23 -15.04
N LEU A 12 -10.38 3.56 -15.02
CA LEU A 12 -9.64 4.43 -14.10
C LEU A 12 -9.94 4.10 -12.63
N ALA A 13 -11.19 3.75 -12.30
CA ALA A 13 -11.55 3.30 -10.97
C ALA A 13 -10.85 1.98 -10.60
N ALA A 14 -10.84 0.99 -11.49
CA ALA A 14 -10.17 -0.29 -11.26
C ALA A 14 -8.66 -0.10 -10.98
N TRP A 15 -7.99 0.71 -11.80
CA TRP A 15 -6.57 1.02 -11.60
C TRP A 15 -6.34 1.85 -10.33
N GLY A 16 -7.16 2.87 -10.09
CA GLY A 16 -7.04 3.72 -8.90
C GLY A 16 -7.23 2.95 -7.60
N ILE A 17 -8.27 2.10 -7.52
CA ILE A 17 -8.51 1.24 -6.36
C ILE A 17 -7.38 0.24 -6.19
N SER A 18 -6.93 -0.41 -7.26
CA SER A 18 -5.83 -1.39 -7.19
C SER A 18 -4.54 -0.74 -6.68
N LEU A 19 -4.18 0.43 -7.19
CA LEU A 19 -3.01 1.18 -6.74
C LEU A 19 -3.15 1.62 -5.29
N ALA A 20 -4.33 2.09 -4.87
CA ALA A 20 -4.57 2.49 -3.49
C ALA A 20 -4.43 1.30 -2.52
N LEU A 21 -4.96 0.13 -2.88
CA LEU A 21 -4.82 -1.09 -2.09
C LEU A 21 -3.36 -1.53 -1.98
N LEU A 22 -2.61 -1.52 -3.09
CA LEU A 22 -1.19 -1.87 -3.10
C LEU A 22 -0.37 -0.89 -2.26
N ALA A 23 -0.58 0.42 -2.42
CA ALA A 23 0.09 1.44 -1.63
C ALA A 23 -0.23 1.30 -0.14
N GLY A 24 -1.49 1.04 0.21
CA GLY A 24 -1.92 0.75 1.57
C GLY A 24 -1.23 -0.48 2.15
N LEU A 25 -1.15 -1.57 1.39
CA LEU A 25 -0.48 -2.81 1.82
C LEU A 25 1.02 -2.59 2.05
N VAL A 26 1.70 -1.89 1.14
CA VAL A 26 3.13 -1.54 1.29
C VAL A 26 3.33 -0.66 2.52
N ALA A 27 2.51 0.37 2.71
CA ALA A 27 2.60 1.25 3.87
C ALA A 27 2.39 0.49 5.19
N GLN A 28 1.41 -0.42 5.24
CA GLN A 28 1.19 -1.28 6.41
C GLN A 28 2.39 -2.20 6.68
N THR A 29 2.97 -2.79 5.63
CA THR A 29 4.13 -3.68 5.74
C THR A 29 5.34 -2.93 6.30
N LEU A 30 5.62 -1.73 5.78
CA LEU A 30 6.70 -0.88 6.26
C LEU A 30 6.48 -0.43 7.72
N ALA A 31 5.25 -0.06 8.07
CA ALA A 31 4.91 0.31 9.45
C ALA A 31 5.11 -0.86 10.42
N ALA A 32 4.73 -2.08 10.03
CA ALA A 32 4.97 -3.28 10.82
C ALA A 32 6.48 -3.57 10.97
N ALA A 33 7.24 -3.49 9.88
CA ALA A 33 8.70 -3.67 9.91
C ALA A 33 9.40 -2.64 10.80
N ALA A 34 8.99 -1.37 10.74
CA ALA A 34 9.54 -0.32 11.60
C ALA A 34 9.27 -0.59 13.09
N ARG A 35 8.07 -1.09 13.43
CA ARG A 35 7.74 -1.47 14.82
C ARG A 35 8.60 -2.64 15.30
N ALA A 36 8.78 -3.66 14.47
CA ALA A 36 9.62 -4.81 14.79
C ALA A 36 11.09 -4.40 15.02
N ARG A 37 11.62 -3.53 14.16
CA ARG A 37 12.98 -2.97 14.33
C ARG A 37 13.15 -2.23 15.65
N ARG A 38 12.20 -1.37 16.02
CA ARG A 38 12.23 -0.67 17.31
C ARG A 38 12.21 -1.62 18.50
N ALA A 39 11.44 -2.69 18.43
CA ALA A 39 11.41 -3.71 19.48
C ALA A 39 12.75 -4.43 19.60
N LEU A 40 13.40 -4.76 18.48
CA LEU A 40 14.73 -5.36 18.46
C LEU A 40 15.79 -4.42 19.04
N GLU A 41 15.83 -3.16 18.62
CA GLU A 41 16.75 -2.15 19.16
C GLU A 41 16.61 -1.98 20.68
N GLU A 42 15.39 -2.09 21.21
CA GLU A 42 15.15 -2.01 22.64
C GLU A 42 15.67 -3.25 23.41
N VAL A 43 15.61 -4.43 22.80
CA VAL A 43 16.21 -5.65 23.38
C VAL A 43 17.74 -5.60 23.28
N GLU A 44 18.30 -5.24 22.12
CA GLU A 44 19.75 -5.15 21.91
C GLU A 44 20.41 -4.10 22.83
N ARG A 45 19.75 -2.98 23.12
CA ARG A 45 20.27 -1.96 24.04
C ARG A 45 20.26 -2.38 25.51
N ARG A 46 19.48 -3.40 25.89
CA ARG A 46 19.33 -3.86 27.28
C ARG A 46 20.22 -5.06 27.63
N GLY A 47 20.83 -5.72 26.64
CA GLY A 47 21.82 -6.80 26.82
C GLY A 47 23.24 -6.25 26.84
#